data_AF-A0A936BE16-F1
#
_entry.id   AF-A0A936BE16-F1
#
_cell.length_a   1.000
_cell.length_b   1.000
_cell.length_c   1.000
_cell.angle_alpha   90.00
_cell.angle_beta   90.00
_cell.angle_gamma   90.00
#
_symmetry.space_group_name_H-M   'P 1'
#
loop_
_entity.id
_entity.type
_entity.pdbx_description
1 polymer ?
#
loop_
_entity_poly.entity_id
_entity_poly.type
_entity_poly.pdbx_seq_one_letter_code
_entity_poly.pdbx_strand_id
1 'polypeptide(L)'
;MIGQDVNGRIFAHHGSRGGFTLHQLSTWLTASDLELDIALNLDGGPSTGLVLADPSLTIPAFSTLPIVLPSLMSVNRYGLLAILWLNKF
;
A
#
# COMPACT_ATOMS: atom_id res chain seq x y z
N MET A 1 1.48 1.95 3.67
CA MET A 1 2.94 2.13 3.41
C MET A 1 3.32 1.38 2.15
N ILE A 2 4.44 1.73 1.55
CA ILE A 2 5.05 1.00 0.43
C ILE A 2 6.53 0.74 0.75
N GLY A 3 7.07 -0.40 0.36
CA GLY A 3 8.47 -0.74 0.55
C GLY A 3 9.01 -1.61 -0.58
N GLN A 4 10.33 -1.75 -0.63
CA GLN A 4 11.04 -2.58 -1.59
C GLN A 4 12.02 -3.50 -0.86
N ASP A 5 12.03 -4.78 -1.21
CA ASP A 5 13.04 -5.72 -0.71
C ASP A 5 14.37 -5.61 -1.46
N VAL A 6 15.39 -6.28 -0.93
CA VAL A 6 16.72 -6.36 -1.54
C VAL A 6 16.74 -6.99 -2.96
N ASN A 7 15.68 -7.68 -3.35
CA ASN A 7 15.51 -8.28 -4.69
C ASN A 7 14.69 -7.38 -5.64
N GLY A 8 14.32 -6.18 -5.19
CA GLY A 8 13.57 -5.20 -5.97
C GLY A 8 12.05 -5.42 -5.98
N ARG A 9 11.50 -6.37 -5.21
CA ARG A 9 10.06 -6.63 -5.14
C ARG A 9 9.39 -5.55 -4.31
N ILE A 10 8.23 -5.07 -4.78
CA ILE A 10 7.47 -4.00 -4.13
C ILE A 10 6.41 -4.60 -3.20
N PHE A 11 6.39 -4.12 -1.96
CA PHE A 11 5.43 -4.47 -0.93
C PHE A 11 4.51 -3.28 -0.63
N ALA A 12 3.21 -3.54 -0.57
CA ALA A 12 2.23 -2.57 -0.08
C ALA A 12 1.57 -3.15 1.17
N HIS A 13 1.64 -2.41 2.28
CA HIS A 13 0.95 -2.80 3.52
C HIS A 13 -0.12 -1.77 3.89
N HIS A 14 -1.30 -2.32 4.19
CA HIS A 14 -2.50 -1.62 4.64
C HIS A 14 -2.86 -2.09 6.05
N GLY A 15 -2.85 -1.20 7.04
CA GLY A 15 -3.27 -1.52 8.41
C GLY A 15 -4.78 -1.43 8.60
N SER A 16 -5.38 -2.31 9.42
CA SER A 16 -6.79 -2.20 9.82
C SER A 16 -6.98 -1.23 11.01
N ARG A 17 -8.23 -0.85 11.31
CA ARG A 17 -8.58 0.11 12.38
C ARG A 17 -7.95 -0.29 13.72
N GLY A 18 -7.29 0.66 14.39
CA GLY A 18 -6.47 0.43 15.59
C GLY A 18 -4.96 0.29 15.31
N GLY A 19 -4.54 0.66 14.09
CA GLY A 19 -3.20 0.41 13.57
C GLY A 19 -2.02 1.03 14.32
N PHE A 20 -0.84 0.51 13.98
CA PHE A 20 0.46 0.92 14.51
C PHE A 20 0.66 2.44 14.52
N THR A 21 1.29 2.96 15.58
CA THR A 21 2.04 4.22 15.48
C THR A 21 3.19 4.07 14.48
N LEU A 22 3.72 5.17 13.93
CA LEU A 22 4.87 5.10 13.02
C LEU A 22 6.07 4.37 13.62
N HIS A 23 6.31 4.55 14.92
CA HIS A 23 7.38 3.85 15.62
C HIS A 23 7.12 2.34 15.73
N GLN A 24 5.89 1.94 16.06
CA GLN A 24 5.54 0.51 16.10
C GLN A 24 5.59 -0.13 14.71
N LEU A 25 5.17 0.60 13.67
CA LEU A 25 5.28 0.14 12.29
C LEU A 25 6.74 -0.04 11.90
N SER A 26 7.61 0.93 12.20
CA SER A 26 9.06 0.82 11.95
C SER A 26 9.66 -0.37 12.67
N THR A 27 9.32 -0.57 13.94
CA THR A 27 9.83 -1.68 14.75
C THR A 27 9.38 -3.02 14.17
N TRP A 28 8.11 -3.12 13.77
CA TRP A 28 7.55 -4.33 13.17
C TRP A 28 8.22 -4.65 11.81
N LEU A 29 8.45 -3.64 10.96
CA LEU A 29 9.11 -3.83 9.67
C LEU A 29 10.56 -4.31 9.82
N THR A 30 11.33 -3.71 10.72
CA THR A 30 12.72 -4.11 10.97
C THR A 30 12.83 -5.51 11.57
N ALA A 31 11.82 -5.95 12.34
CA ALA A 31 11.77 -7.29 12.92
C ALA A 31 11.15 -8.35 11.99
N SER A 32 10.65 -7.95 10.82
CA SER A 32 9.98 -8.85 9.88
C SER A 32 10.97 -9.53 8.92
N ASP A 33 10.66 -10.76 8.50
CA ASP A 33 11.41 -11.49 7.47
C ASP A 33 11.09 -11.02 6.04
N LEU A 34 10.67 -9.75 5.87
CA LEU A 34 10.32 -9.19 4.56
C LEU A 34 11.55 -8.76 3.75
N GLU A 35 12.74 -8.76 4.35
CA GLU A 35 14.01 -8.36 3.71
C GLU A 35 13.93 -6.98 3.04
N LEU A 36 13.18 -6.05 3.65
CA LEU A 36 13.00 -4.70 3.12
C LEU A 36 14.31 -3.90 3.20
N ASP A 37 14.73 -3.34 2.07
CA ASP A 37 15.86 -2.41 1.98
C ASP A 37 15.39 -0.97 2.25
N ILE A 38 14.21 -0.61 1.74
CA ILE A 38 13.61 0.72 1.93
C ILE A 38 12.10 0.62 2.12
N ALA A 39 11.55 1.46 2.99
CA ALA A 39 10.11 1.59 3.21
C ALA A 39 9.70 3.04 3.47
N LEU A 40 8.60 3.47 2.88
CA LEU A 40 8.00 4.78 3.04
C LEU A 40 6.57 4.64 3.59
N ASN A 41 6.32 5.31 4.72
CA ASN A 41 4.95 5.44 5.20
C ASN A 41 4.15 6.38 4.28
N LEU A 42 2.92 5.97 3.96
CA LEU A 42 1.99 6.77 3.15
C LEU A 42 0.90 7.35 4.07
N ASP A 43 0.02 8.16 3.50
CA ASP A 43 -1.09 8.73 4.26
C ASP A 43 -1.94 7.63 4.94
N GLY A 44 -2.35 7.92 6.17
CA GLY A 44 -2.95 6.96 7.09
C GLY A 44 -4.36 7.37 7.53
N GLY A 45 -5.02 6.51 8.31
CA GLY A 45 -6.31 6.85 8.90
C GLY A 45 -7.46 6.74 7.89
N PRO A 46 -8.43 7.68 7.88
CA PRO A 46 -9.62 7.57 7.03
C PRO A 46 -9.31 7.68 5.54
N SER A 47 -8.16 8.26 5.16
CA SER A 47 -7.67 8.35 3.78
C SER A 47 -6.89 7.11 3.35
N THR A 48 -7.01 5.99 4.05
CA THR A 48 -6.42 4.72 3.61
C THR A 48 -7.48 3.82 2.97
N GLY A 49 -7.21 3.35 1.76
CA GLY A 49 -8.01 2.37 1.04
C GLY A 49 -7.16 1.51 0.12
N LEU A 50 -7.76 0.43 -0.42
CA LEU A 50 -7.11 -0.52 -1.30
C LEU A 50 -8.09 -0.99 -2.38
N VAL A 51 -7.67 -1.01 -3.64
CA VAL A 51 -8.39 -1.69 -4.72
C VAL A 51 -7.43 -2.68 -5.37
N LEU A 52 -7.81 -3.95 -5.36
CA LEU A 52 -7.14 -5.04 -6.07
C LEU A 52 -8.08 -5.54 -7.17
N ALA A 53 -7.52 -5.74 -8.36
CA ALA A 53 -8.27 -6.28 -9.49
C ALA A 53 -8.40 -7.81 -9.41
N ASP A 54 -7.37 -8.51 -8.94
CA ASP A 54 -7.33 -9.97 -8.85
C ASP A 54 -6.51 -10.46 -7.63
N PRO A 55 -7.12 -11.15 -6.65
CA PRO A 55 -8.57 -11.31 -6.52
C PRO A 55 -9.24 -9.94 -6.33
N SER A 56 -10.45 -9.79 -6.86
CA SER A 56 -11.21 -8.54 -6.72
C SER A 56 -11.46 -8.24 -5.23
N LEU A 57 -10.84 -7.18 -4.73
CA LEU A 57 -10.97 -6.73 -3.35
C LEU A 57 -10.99 -5.20 -3.34
N THR A 58 -11.97 -4.62 -2.65
CA THR A 58 -12.02 -3.17 -2.41
C THR A 58 -12.19 -2.92 -0.91
N ILE A 59 -11.22 -2.20 -0.34
CA ILE A 59 -11.28 -1.60 0.98
C ILE A 59 -11.46 -0.10 0.77
N PRO A 60 -12.66 0.46 0.99
CA PRO A 60 -12.91 1.86 0.72
C PRO A 60 -12.15 2.74 1.71
N ALA A 61 -11.65 3.88 1.22
CA ALA A 61 -11.26 4.98 2.08
C ALA A 61 -12.53 5.67 2.61
N PHE A 62 -12.46 6.17 3.83
CA PHE A 62 -13.53 6.93 4.50
C PHE A 62 -13.42 8.45 4.29
N SER A 63 -12.35 8.91 3.63
CA SER A 63 -12.17 10.29 3.19
C SER A 63 -11.54 10.34 1.80
N THR A 64 -11.51 11.53 1.20
CA THR A 64 -10.81 11.75 -0.07
C THR A 64 -9.32 11.43 0.04
N LEU A 65 -8.77 10.87 -1.02
CA LEU A 65 -7.36 10.49 -1.11
C LEU A 65 -6.57 11.66 -1.71
N PRO A 66 -5.60 12.26 -0.99
CA PRO A 66 -4.77 13.33 -1.54
C PRO A 66 -3.77 12.81 -2.59
N ILE A 67 -3.39 11.52 -2.52
CA ILE A 67 -2.40 10.88 -3.40
C ILE A 67 -2.88 9.48 -3.79
N VAL A 68 -2.70 9.12 -5.06
CA VAL A 68 -2.90 7.76 -5.58
C VAL A 68 -1.59 7.24 -6.17
N LEU A 69 -1.20 6.04 -5.78
CA LEU A 69 -0.06 5.31 -6.35
C LEU A 69 -0.58 4.18 -7.25
N PRO A 70 -0.70 4.38 -8.57
CA PRO A 70 -1.01 3.29 -9.48
C PRO A 70 0.18 2.33 -9.53
N SER A 71 -0.08 1.04 -9.38
CA SER A 71 0.93 0.00 -9.57
C SER A 71 0.49 -0.94 -10.68
N LEU A 72 1.37 -1.13 -11.66
CA LEU A 72 1.26 -2.18 -12.67
C LEU A 72 2.14 -3.34 -12.23
N MET A 73 1.63 -4.22 -11.36
CA MET A 73 2.30 -5.48 -11.09
C MET A 73 1.99 -6.44 -12.24
N SER A 74 2.99 -6.70 -13.08
CA SER A 74 2.92 -7.75 -14.10
C SER A 74 2.99 -9.12 -13.42
N VAL A 75 1.84 -9.62 -12.99
CA VAL A 75 1.69 -11.03 -12.66
C VAL A 75 1.46 -11.73 -13.99
N ASN A 76 2.48 -12.46 -14.45
CA ASN A 76 2.51 -13.28 -15.67
C ASN A 76 1.15 -13.45 -16.41
N ARG A 77 1.01 -12.75 -17.54
CA ARG A 77 0.08 -12.96 -18.65
C ARG A 77 -1.37 -12.45 -18.60
N TYR A 78 -1.88 -11.78 -17.58
CA TYR A 78 -3.18 -11.09 -17.70
C TYR A 78 -3.15 -9.74 -16.95
N GLY A 79 -3.56 -8.67 -17.64
CA GLY A 79 -3.21 -7.29 -17.32
C GLY A 79 -3.71 -6.75 -15.96
N LEU A 80 -2.98 -5.77 -15.42
CA LEU A 80 -3.35 -5.03 -14.23
C LEU A 80 -3.60 -3.56 -14.60
N LEU A 81 -4.73 -3.00 -14.19
CA LEU A 81 -5.00 -1.56 -14.21
C LEU A 81 -5.69 -1.24 -12.88
N ALA A 82 -4.91 -0.85 -11.88
CA ALA A 82 -5.45 -0.25 -10.67
C ALA A 82 -5.57 1.27 -10.90
N ILE A 83 -6.74 1.71 -11.36
CA ILE A 83 -7.09 3.14 -11.42
C ILE A 83 -7.82 3.48 -10.12
N LEU A 84 -7.23 4.37 -9.33
CA LEU A 84 -7.90 5.04 -8.21
C LEU A 84 -7.83 6.55 -8.44
N TRP A 85 -8.94 7.22 -8.15
CA TRP A 85 -9.31 8.51 -8.70
C TRP A 85 -8.65 9.68 -7.96
N LEU A 86 -8.15 10.68 -8.69
CA LEU A 86 -7.67 11.96 -8.17
C LEU A 86 -8.83 12.96 -8.17
N ASN A 87 -9.16 13.53 -7.00
CA ASN A 87 -9.87 14.79 -6.97
C ASN A 87 -8.86 15.93 -6.96
N LYS A 88 -8.93 16.77 -7.99
CA LYS A 88 -8.21 18.04 -8.05
C LYS A 88 -8.91 19.07 -7.17
N PHE A 89 -8.12 19.65 -6.27
CA PHE A 89 -8.39 20.82 -5.41
C PHE A 89 -9.31 20.61 -4.22
#